data_AF-A0A286EP84-F1
#
_entry.id   AF-A0A286EP84-F1
#
_cell.length_a   1.000
_cell.length_b   1.000
_cell.length_c   1.000
_cell.angle_alpha   90.00
_cell.angle_beta   90.00
_cell.angle_gamma   90.00
#
_symmetry.space_group_name_H-M   'P 1'
#
loop_
_entity.id
_entity.type
_entity.pdbx_description
1 polymer ?
#
loop_
_entity_poly.entity_id
_entity_poly.type
_entity_poly.pdbx_seq_one_letter_code
_entity_poly.pdbx_strand_id
1 'polypeptide(L)'
;MTIANSLPPIPGAPAPAPAVPSVTPDINSRLDQLLLSYDEAKRDADEAKKRVEEITNGIKFELAQARPGEAEIVVTSPHLARPLKMQAIESWRIDSTRLKAENPALYVTYAKKSTSWKLAPVGGQSS
;
A
#
# COMPACT_ATOMS: atom_id res chain seq x y z
N MET A 1 34.39 -9.92 57.55
CA MET A 1 34.65 -10.57 56.24
C MET A 1 33.50 -11.53 55.96
N THR A 2 32.58 -11.17 55.06
CA THR A 2 31.58 -12.09 54.48
C THR A 2 31.36 -11.67 53.03
N ILE A 3 31.63 -12.59 52.12
CA ILE A 3 31.58 -12.45 50.67
C ILE A 3 30.17 -12.86 50.22
N ALA A 4 29.40 -11.94 49.65
CA ALA A 4 28.11 -12.26 49.04
C ALA A 4 28.31 -12.58 47.56
N ASN A 5 27.89 -13.79 47.22
CA ASN A 5 28.01 -14.51 45.97
C ASN A 5 27.20 -13.80 44.84
N SER A 6 27.86 -13.22 43.84
CA SER A 6 27.20 -12.76 42.61
C SER A 6 27.17 -13.88 41.57
N LEU A 7 25.96 -14.35 41.23
CA LEU A 7 25.75 -15.20 40.05
C LEU A 7 26.13 -14.42 38.78
N PRO A 8 26.76 -15.07 37.78
CA PRO A 8 26.98 -14.45 36.47
C PRO A 8 25.64 -14.32 35.70
N PRO A 9 25.46 -13.24 34.91
CA PRO A 9 24.29 -13.10 34.06
C PRO A 9 24.29 -14.14 32.94
N ILE A 10 23.13 -14.76 32.69
CA ILE A 10 22.92 -15.74 31.62
C ILE A 10 23.02 -15.02 30.25
N PRO A 11 23.95 -15.40 29.36
CA PRO A 11 24.00 -14.87 28.00
C PRO A 11 22.93 -15.55 27.14
N GLY A 12 21.90 -14.80 26.74
CA GLY A 12 20.88 -15.34 25.81
C GLY A 12 19.47 -14.75 25.89
N ALA A 13 19.20 -13.73 26.71
CA ALA A 13 17.92 -13.03 26.63
C ALA A 13 17.83 -12.26 25.30
N PRO A 14 16.77 -12.43 24.48
CA PRO A 14 16.55 -11.58 23.32
C PRO A 14 16.46 -10.13 23.78
N ALA A 15 17.27 -9.25 23.19
CA ALA A 15 17.22 -7.83 23.48
C ALA A 15 15.78 -7.31 23.32
N PRO A 16 15.25 -6.51 24.27
CA PRO A 16 13.94 -5.91 24.11
C PRO A 16 13.92 -5.12 22.80
N ALA A 17 12.95 -5.40 21.93
CA ALA A 17 12.76 -4.67 20.69
C ALA A 17 12.69 -3.17 21.01
N PRO A 18 13.32 -2.28 20.20
CA PRO A 18 13.28 -0.85 20.47
C PRO A 18 11.82 -0.38 20.51
N ALA A 19 11.42 0.19 21.64
CA ALA A 19 10.09 0.77 21.80
C ALA A 19 9.91 1.88 20.76
N VAL A 20 8.94 1.70 19.85
CA VAL A 20 8.57 2.74 18.89
C VAL A 20 8.10 3.97 19.67
N PRO A 21 8.71 5.16 19.48
CA PRO A 21 8.26 6.35 20.19
C PRO A 21 6.86 6.71 19.71
N SER A 22 5.89 6.76 20.63
CA SER A 22 4.53 7.23 20.39
C SER A 22 4.41 8.70 20.82
N VAL A 23 3.75 9.50 20.00
CA VAL A 23 3.45 10.91 20.30
C VAL A 23 1.94 11.05 20.34
N THR A 24 1.41 11.43 21.50
CA THR A 24 0.02 11.85 21.65
C THR A 24 0.00 13.37 21.67
N PRO A 25 -0.56 14.05 20.65
CA PRO A 25 -0.61 15.50 20.63
C PRO A 25 -1.53 16.01 21.75
N ASP A 26 -1.21 17.17 22.32
CA ASP A 26 -2.13 17.89 23.17
C ASP A 26 -3.37 18.32 22.39
N ILE A 27 -4.53 18.28 23.05
CA ILE A 27 -5.82 18.70 22.48
C ILE A 27 -5.74 20.18 22.09
N ASN A 28 -6.16 20.51 20.86
CA ASN A 28 -6.02 21.84 20.24
C ASN A 28 -4.58 22.27 19.91
N SER A 29 -3.59 21.39 20.02
CA SER A 29 -2.27 21.68 19.47
C SER A 29 -2.32 21.80 17.96
N ARG A 30 -1.33 22.48 17.37
CA ARG A 30 -1.20 22.56 15.91
C ARG A 30 -1.12 21.17 15.27
N LEU A 31 -0.51 20.19 15.95
CA LEU A 31 -0.40 18.82 15.45
C LEU A 31 -1.77 18.11 15.48
N ASP A 32 -2.56 18.29 16.54
CA ASP A 32 -3.94 17.77 16.64
C ASP A 32 -4.84 18.32 15.52
N GLN A 33 -4.80 19.63 15.28
CA GLN A 33 -5.56 20.27 14.19
C GLN A 33 -5.13 19.77 12.79
N LEU A 34 -3.83 19.57 12.58
CA LEU A 34 -3.31 19.03 11.32
C LEU A 34 -3.73 17.56 11.12
N LEU A 35 -3.75 16.74 12.18
CA LEU A 35 -4.19 15.36 12.11
C LEU A 35 -5.69 15.25 11.82
N LEU A 36 -6.51 16.11 12.42
CA LEU A 36 -7.94 16.19 12.11
C LEU A 36 -8.16 16.60 10.65
N SER A 37 -7.50 17.66 10.19
CA SER A 37 -7.58 18.12 8.79
C SER A 37 -7.08 17.05 7.80
N TYR A 38 -6.05 16.30 8.19
CA TYR A 38 -5.51 15.20 7.40
C TYR A 38 -6.53 14.06 7.26
N ASP A 39 -7.18 13.65 8.34
CA ASP A 39 -8.19 12.57 8.29
C ASP A 39 -9.38 12.94 7.40
N GLU A 40 -9.89 14.17 7.56
CA GLU A 40 -10.97 14.71 6.73
C GLU A 40 -10.57 14.73 5.24
N ALA A 41 -9.44 15.36 4.92
CA ALA A 41 -8.95 15.44 3.55
C ALA A 41 -8.67 14.05 2.95
N LYS A 42 -8.22 13.09 3.77
CA LYS A 42 -7.95 11.72 3.33
C LYS A 42 -9.25 11.00 2.96
N ARG A 43 -10.31 11.16 3.77
CA ARG A 43 -11.63 10.58 3.50
C ARG A 43 -12.24 11.14 2.22
N ASP A 44 -12.19 12.46 2.04
CA ASP A 44 -12.70 13.11 0.83
C ASP A 44 -11.92 12.66 -0.42
N ALA A 45 -10.59 12.55 -0.31
CA ALA A 45 -9.76 12.07 -1.41
C ALA A 45 -10.05 10.61 -1.76
N ASP A 46 -10.24 9.74 -0.77
CA ASP A 46 -10.56 8.33 -1.00
C ASP A 46 -11.97 8.16 -1.59
N GLU A 47 -12.95 8.98 -1.18
CA GLU A 47 -14.28 8.98 -1.79
C GLU A 47 -14.25 9.49 -3.23
N ALA A 48 -13.58 10.63 -3.49
CA ALA A 48 -13.43 11.16 -4.84
C ALA A 48 -12.72 10.16 -5.76
N LYS A 49 -11.70 9.47 -5.24
CA LYS A 49 -11.00 8.40 -5.97
C LYS A 49 -11.95 7.27 -6.34
N LYS A 50 -12.77 6.78 -5.41
CA LYS A 50 -13.78 5.74 -5.70
C LYS A 50 -14.75 6.17 -6.79
N ARG A 51 -15.27 7.40 -6.72
CA ARG A 51 -16.19 7.94 -7.75
C ARG A 51 -15.53 8.00 -9.12
N VAL A 52 -14.28 8.48 -9.21
CA VAL A 52 -13.52 8.51 -10.46
C VAL A 52 -13.28 7.10 -11.01
N GLU A 53 -12.95 6.14 -10.14
CA GLU A 53 -12.77 4.74 -10.53
C GLU A 53 -14.07 4.13 -11.08
N GLU A 54 -15.20 4.38 -10.42
CA GLU A 54 -16.52 3.91 -10.86
C GLU A 54 -16.90 4.48 -12.24
N ILE A 55 -16.76 5.80 -12.42
CA ILE A 55 -17.01 6.46 -13.71
C ILE A 55 -16.09 5.89 -14.79
N THR A 56 -14.80 5.71 -14.48
CA THR A 56 -13.81 5.16 -15.42
C THR A 56 -14.17 3.73 -15.81
N ASN A 57 -14.64 2.92 -14.87
CA ASN A 57 -15.09 1.55 -15.15
C ASN A 57 -16.35 1.54 -16.02
N GLY A 58 -17.31 2.44 -15.76
CA GLY A 58 -18.48 2.63 -16.62
C GLY A 58 -18.08 3.00 -18.05
N ILE A 59 -17.17 3.97 -18.21
CA ILE A 59 -16.65 4.36 -19.54
C ILE A 59 -16.00 3.16 -20.23
N LYS A 60 -15.12 2.41 -19.54
CA LYS A 60 -14.48 1.22 -20.12
C LYS A 60 -15.49 0.16 -20.56
N PHE A 61 -16.52 -0.08 -19.75
CA PHE A 61 -17.58 -1.04 -20.08
C PHE A 61 -18.35 -0.64 -21.33
N GLU A 62 -18.80 0.62 -21.41
CA GLU A 62 -19.49 1.15 -22.59
C GLU A 62 -18.61 1.09 -23.85
N LEU A 63 -17.31 1.39 -23.73
CA LEU A 63 -16.38 1.30 -24.86
C LEU A 63 -16.14 -0.14 -25.31
N ALA A 64 -15.99 -1.07 -24.38
CA ALA A 64 -15.84 -2.49 -24.68
C ALA A 64 -17.08 -3.05 -25.39
N GLN A 65 -18.29 -2.59 -25.02
CA GLN A 65 -19.52 -2.97 -25.72
C GLN A 65 -19.64 -2.32 -27.10
N ALA A 66 -19.26 -1.04 -27.23
CA ALA A 66 -19.34 -0.31 -28.50
C ALA A 66 -18.35 -0.82 -29.55
N ARG A 67 -17.19 -1.35 -29.12
CA ARG A 67 -16.12 -1.88 -29.97
C ARG A 67 -15.52 -3.15 -29.36
N PRO A 68 -16.22 -4.28 -29.47
CA PRO A 68 -15.74 -5.54 -28.92
C PRO A 68 -14.50 -6.03 -29.68
N GLY A 69 -13.50 -6.51 -28.94
CA GLY A 69 -12.28 -7.11 -29.51
C GLY A 69 -11.21 -6.11 -29.97
N GLU A 70 -11.43 -4.80 -29.86
CA GLU A 70 -10.43 -3.79 -30.17
C GLU A 70 -9.41 -3.67 -29.02
N ALA A 71 -8.12 -3.83 -29.34
CA ALA A 71 -7.05 -3.69 -28.36
C ALA A 71 -6.80 -2.22 -27.97
N GLU A 72 -7.28 -1.28 -28.78
CA GLU A 72 -7.10 0.15 -28.59
C GLU A 72 -8.34 0.93 -29.06
N ILE A 73 -8.85 1.82 -28.22
CA ILE A 73 -9.98 2.69 -28.52
C ILE A 73 -9.65 4.11 -28.08
N VAL A 74 -9.80 5.09 -28.98
CA VAL A 74 -9.69 6.52 -28.66
C VAL A 74 -11.08 7.14 -28.64
N VAL A 75 -11.40 7.85 -27.55
CA VAL A 75 -12.67 8.52 -27.32
C VAL A 75 -12.46 10.02 -27.33
N THR A 76 -13.26 10.70 -28.14
CA THR A 76 -13.33 12.15 -28.18
C THR A 76 -14.74 12.58 -27.78
N SER A 77 -14.86 13.69 -27.05
CA SER A 77 -16.13 14.25 -26.62
C SER A 77 -15.97 15.74 -26.38
N PRO A 78 -16.96 16.59 -26.71
CA PRO A 78 -16.91 18.02 -26.40
C PRO A 78 -16.86 18.32 -24.90
N HIS A 79 -17.21 17.34 -24.05
CA HIS A 79 -17.12 17.45 -22.59
C HIS A 79 -15.72 17.11 -22.04
N LEU A 80 -14.85 16.53 -22.87
CA LEU A 80 -13.50 16.16 -22.48
C LEU A 80 -12.53 17.26 -22.86
N ALA A 81 -11.74 17.74 -21.89
CA ALA A 81 -10.63 18.66 -22.17
C ALA A 81 -9.56 18.02 -23.07
N ARG A 82 -9.43 16.68 -23.03
CA ARG A 82 -8.50 15.89 -23.84
C ARG A 82 -9.11 14.54 -24.19
N PRO A 83 -8.82 13.97 -25.36
CA PRO A 83 -9.25 12.62 -25.71
C PRO A 83 -8.78 11.59 -24.68
N LEU A 84 -9.62 10.58 -24.43
CA LEU A 84 -9.27 9.44 -23.61
C LEU A 84 -8.87 8.27 -24.51
N LYS A 85 -7.87 7.51 -24.10
CA LYS A 85 -7.43 6.30 -24.79
C LYS A 85 -7.57 5.10 -23.85
N MET A 86 -8.34 4.11 -24.28
CA MET A 86 -8.41 2.80 -23.67
C MET A 86 -7.49 1.87 -24.45
N GLN A 87 -6.61 1.16 -23.76
CA GLN A 87 -5.72 0.17 -24.35
C GLN A 87 -5.74 -1.09 -23.50
N ALA A 88 -5.89 -2.24 -24.15
CA ALA A 88 -5.68 -3.54 -23.53
C ALA A 88 -4.17 -3.74 -23.34
N ILE A 89 -3.73 -3.80 -22.09
CA ILE A 89 -2.33 -4.06 -21.75
C ILE A 89 -2.26 -5.46 -21.16
N GLU A 90 -1.64 -6.37 -21.90
CA GLU A 90 -1.31 -7.70 -21.39
C GLU A 90 -0.05 -7.60 -20.51
N SER A 91 -0.15 -8.02 -19.25
CA SER A 91 0.97 -8.00 -18.31
C SER A 91 1.29 -9.41 -17.82
N TRP A 92 2.53 -9.83 -17.99
CA TRP A 92 3.04 -11.08 -17.45
C TRP A 92 3.44 -10.85 -15.99
N ARG A 93 2.85 -11.62 -15.07
CA ARG A 93 3.26 -11.63 -13.66
C ARG A 93 3.98 -12.94 -13.36
N ILE A 94 5.13 -12.84 -12.72
CA ILE A 94 5.87 -14.00 -12.26
C ILE A 94 5.17 -14.53 -11.00
N ASP A 95 4.75 -15.79 -11.03
CA ASP A 95 4.29 -16.48 -9.83
C ASP A 95 5.50 -16.78 -8.93
N SER A 96 5.81 -15.84 -8.05
CA SER A 96 6.95 -15.95 -7.14
C SER A 96 6.80 -17.09 -6.13
N THR A 97 5.57 -17.54 -5.84
CA THR A 97 5.32 -18.65 -4.91
C THR A 97 5.70 -19.96 -5.57
N ARG A 98 5.23 -20.17 -6.79
CA ARG A 98 5.60 -21.34 -7.60
C ARG A 98 7.09 -21.35 -7.92
N LEU A 99 7.67 -20.20 -8.27
CA LEU A 99 9.11 -20.07 -8.55
C LEU A 99 9.98 -20.45 -7.35
N LYS A 100 9.59 -20.06 -6.12
CA LYS A 100 10.29 -20.48 -4.89
C LYS A 100 10.20 -21.98 -4.64
N ALA A 101 9.05 -22.59 -4.95
CA ALA A 101 8.82 -24.02 -4.72
C ALA A 101 9.57 -24.89 -5.74
N GLU A 102 9.58 -24.50 -7.02
CA GLU A 102 10.22 -25.25 -8.10
C GLU A 102 11.73 -24.97 -8.19
N ASN A 103 12.17 -23.72 -8.00
CA ASN A 103 13.57 -23.34 -8.08
C ASN A 103 13.95 -22.18 -7.13
N PRO A 104 14.18 -22.48 -5.83
CA PRO A 104 14.49 -21.45 -4.84
C PRO A 104 15.81 -20.73 -5.11
N ALA A 105 16.80 -21.40 -5.71
CA ALA A 105 18.08 -20.78 -6.06
C ALA A 105 17.88 -19.66 -7.11
N LEU A 106 17.08 -19.94 -8.15
CA LEU A 106 16.75 -18.96 -9.19
C LEU A 106 16.00 -17.75 -8.61
N TYR A 107 15.04 -17.99 -7.71
CA TYR A 107 14.33 -16.90 -7.02
C TYR A 107 15.31 -15.98 -6.27
N VAL A 108 16.23 -16.53 -5.47
CA VAL A 108 17.18 -15.74 -4.66
C VAL A 108 18.15 -14.95 -5.54
N THR A 109 18.60 -15.51 -6.67
CA THR A 109 19.51 -14.82 -7.60
C THR A 109 18.89 -13.54 -8.19
N TYR A 110 17.59 -13.55 -8.48
CA TYR A 110 16.91 -12.42 -9.13
C TYR A 110 16.07 -11.57 -8.16
N ALA A 111 15.88 -12.01 -6.91
CA ALA A 111 15.13 -11.25 -5.92
C ALA A 111 15.89 -9.99 -5.50
N LYS A 112 15.29 -8.82 -5.75
CA LYS A 112 15.81 -7.54 -5.26
C LYS A 112 15.17 -7.21 -3.90
N LYS A 113 15.99 -7.07 -2.86
CA LYS A 113 15.52 -6.62 -1.54
C LYS A 113 15.14 -5.14 -1.62
N SER A 114 13.85 -4.83 -1.45
CA SER A 114 13.36 -3.45 -1.30
C SER A 114 12.81 -3.25 0.11
N THR A 115 13.23 -2.19 0.78
CA THR A 115 12.63 -1.74 2.03
C THR A 115 11.57 -0.71 1.69
N SER A 116 10.30 -1.01 1.95
CA SER A 116 9.19 -0.07 1.81
C SER A 116 8.68 0.28 3.20
N TRP A 117 8.68 1.58 3.51
CA TRP A 117 8.07 2.10 4.73
C TRP A 117 6.57 2.29 4.46
N LYS A 118 5.72 1.61 5.25
CA LYS A 118 4.27 1.78 5.19
C LYS A 118 3.80 2.48 6.46
N LEU A 119 2.99 3.52 6.29
CA LEU A 119 2.17 4.07 7.34
C LEU A 119 0.85 3.28 7.34
N ALA A 120 0.57 2.57 8.43
CA ALA A 120 -0.66 1.83 8.63
C ALA A 120 -1.30 2.24 9.96
N PRO A 121 -2.64 2.30 10.05
CA PRO A 121 -3.31 2.57 11.31
C PRO A 121 -3.05 1.41 12.29
N VAL A 122 -2.67 1.74 13.52
CA VAL A 122 -2.50 0.76 14.60
C VAL A 122 -3.91 0.32 15.04
N GLY A 123 -4.39 -0.84 14.55
CA GLY A 123 -5.61 -1.48 15.07
C GLY A 123 -6.78 -1.69 14.10
N GLY A 124 -6.60 -1.54 12.78
CA GLY A 124 -7.66 -1.88 11.81
C GLY A 124 -7.87 -3.39 11.67
N GLN A 125 -8.62 -4.01 12.59
CA GLN A 125 -9.26 -5.30 12.33
C GLN A 125 -10.23 -5.11 11.16
N SER A 126 -9.95 -5.80 10.05
CA SER A 126 -10.90 -5.99 8.98
C SER A 126 -11.96 -6.98 9.45
N SER A 127 -13.21 -6.55 9.52
CA SER A 127 -14.40 -7.40 9.50
C SER A 127 -15.47 -6.70 8.69
#